data_AF-A0A6B1DXS1-F1
#
_entry.id   AF-A0A6B1DXS1-F1
#
_cell.length_a   1.000
_cell.length_b   1.000
_cell.length_c   1.000
_cell.angle_alpha   90.00
_cell.angle_beta   90.00
_cell.angle_gamma   90.00
#
_symmetry.space_group_name_H-M   'P 1'
#
loop_
_entity.id
_entity.type
_entity.pdbx_description
1 polymer ?
#
loop_
_entity_poly.entity_id
_entity_poly.type
_entity_poly.pdbx_seq_one_letter_code
_entity_poly.pdbx_strand_id
1 'polypeptide(L)'
;MPDFRQRISLVGWVMALLMTLTLVWQLPDITWTSPQIFGRDFSVTATPNVIEGLLALLVSFAVSDSIIQVHPRLQALSAIQRLQRFWPVYSLPAAEALVVVVAQPVSDVPALSALVMVVAIGAYILTQFLLYESLDLSTPHIGQFVFVLHGLAYITGLLLFLLVYQNKGSHLVAVPFIGATAVLLAMELLRREDVTNLGLLRSTGIVGLAMAGAALLVTITNLSNLTQGILLLWMFFLMISNFQDGLPKSWRSRRLLEYLCFSLLVLVLAVLIENGSLHLTLA
;
A
#
# COMPACT_ATOMS: atom_id res chain seq x y z
N MET A 1 -12.28 -24.21 -19.42
CA MET A 1 -11.70 -22.86 -19.23
C MET A 1 -11.46 -22.67 -17.74
N PRO A 2 -10.30 -22.16 -17.31
CA PRO A 2 -10.04 -21.95 -15.88
C PRO A 2 -11.03 -20.95 -15.30
N ASP A 3 -11.67 -21.31 -14.19
CA ASP A 3 -12.65 -20.49 -13.47
C ASP A 3 -11.92 -19.46 -12.59
N PHE A 4 -12.42 -18.21 -12.59
CA PHE A 4 -11.94 -17.12 -11.74
C PHE A 4 -11.93 -17.50 -10.26
N ARG A 5 -12.94 -18.25 -9.80
CA ARG A 5 -13.04 -18.71 -8.39
C ARG A 5 -11.86 -19.58 -7.98
N GLN A 6 -11.41 -20.46 -8.88
CA GLN A 6 -10.26 -21.32 -8.65
C GLN A 6 -8.96 -20.50 -8.54
N ARG A 7 -8.84 -19.42 -9.32
CA ARG A 7 -7.68 -18.52 -9.25
C ARG A 7 -7.64 -17.72 -7.97
N ILE A 8 -8.76 -17.16 -7.52
CA ILE A 8 -8.81 -16.47 -6.22
C ILE A 8 -8.42 -17.43 -5.09
N SER A 9 -8.92 -18.67 -5.11
CA SER A 9 -8.55 -19.65 -4.09
C SER A 9 -7.05 -19.95 -4.12
N LEU A 10 -6.47 -20.17 -5.30
CA LEU A 10 -5.03 -20.39 -5.47
C LEU A 10 -4.22 -19.20 -4.95
N VAL A 11 -4.68 -17.99 -5.23
CA VAL A 11 -4.06 -16.74 -4.80
C VAL A 11 -4.06 -16.58 -3.29
N GLY A 12 -5.18 -16.89 -2.63
CA GLY A 12 -5.27 -16.92 -1.18
C GLY A 12 -4.23 -17.88 -0.59
N TRP A 13 -4.08 -19.07 -1.18
CA TRP A 13 -3.06 -20.05 -0.76
C TRP A 13 -1.63 -19.58 -1.02
N VAL A 14 -1.35 -18.97 -2.17
CA VAL A 14 -0.01 -18.46 -2.50
C VAL A 14 0.39 -17.35 -1.53
N MET A 15 -0.51 -16.41 -1.21
CA MET A 15 -0.18 -15.36 -0.24
C MET A 15 -0.11 -15.89 1.19
N ALA A 16 -0.98 -16.81 1.59
CA ALA A 16 -0.86 -17.46 2.89
C ALA A 16 0.49 -18.18 3.02
N LEU A 17 0.91 -18.90 1.97
CA LEU A 17 2.20 -19.57 1.94
C LEU A 17 3.33 -18.57 2.01
N LEU A 18 3.32 -17.51 1.18
CA LEU A 18 4.34 -16.47 1.19
C LEU A 18 4.49 -15.84 2.58
N MET A 19 3.39 -15.42 3.20
CA MET A 19 3.38 -14.79 4.52
C MET A 19 3.75 -15.74 5.66
N THR A 20 3.49 -17.04 5.50
CA THR A 20 3.94 -18.06 6.47
C THR A 20 5.42 -18.36 6.27
N LEU A 21 5.90 -18.35 5.03
CA LEU A 21 7.30 -18.60 4.71
C LEU A 21 8.19 -17.51 5.30
N THR A 22 7.77 -16.25 5.29
CA THR A 22 8.50 -15.14 5.90
C THR A 22 8.60 -15.26 7.43
N LEU A 23 7.64 -15.91 8.09
CA LEU A 23 7.72 -16.19 9.54
C LEU A 23 8.74 -17.28 9.89
N VAL A 24 8.95 -18.23 8.98
CA VAL A 24 9.82 -19.41 9.21
C VAL A 24 11.22 -19.17 8.67
N TRP A 25 11.34 -18.39 7.60
CA TRP A 25 12.59 -18.16 6.88
C TRP A 25 13.27 -16.90 7.40
N GLN A 26 14.12 -17.05 8.43
CA GLN A 26 15.01 -15.98 8.85
C GLN A 26 16.19 -15.88 7.87
N LEU A 27 16.15 -14.91 6.96
CA LEU A 27 17.31 -14.60 6.11
C LEU A 27 18.40 -13.95 6.98
N PRO A 28 19.68 -14.25 6.74
CA PRO A 28 20.77 -13.58 7.45
C PRO A 28 20.83 -12.11 7.03
N ASP A 29 21.08 -11.21 8.00
CA ASP A 29 21.33 -9.79 7.72
C ASP A 29 22.60 -9.63 6.88
N ILE A 30 22.47 -8.99 5.71
CA ILE A 30 23.61 -8.66 4.86
C ILE A 30 23.95 -7.20 5.09
N THR A 31 25.01 -6.93 5.86
CA THR A 31 25.50 -5.57 6.12
C THR A 31 26.53 -5.16 5.09
N TRP A 32 26.26 -4.12 4.31
CA TRP A 32 27.25 -3.42 3.51
C TRP A 32 27.67 -2.12 4.21
N THR A 33 28.95 -2.03 4.59
CA THR A 33 29.54 -0.78 5.07
C THR A 33 29.94 0.08 3.88
N SER A 34 29.27 1.22 3.66
CA SER A 34 29.65 2.17 2.61
C SER A 34 30.72 3.15 3.11
N PRO A 35 31.54 3.75 2.24
CA PRO A 35 32.42 4.85 2.63
C PRO A 35 31.61 6.02 3.19
N GLN A 36 32.23 6.81 4.07
CA GLN A 36 31.61 7.94 4.77
C GLN A 36 30.95 8.92 3.79
N ILE A 37 29.64 9.10 3.94
CA ILE A 37 28.89 10.17 3.26
C ILE A 37 28.59 11.22 4.34
N PHE A 38 28.88 12.49 4.10
CA PHE A 38 28.67 13.59 5.08
C PHE A 38 29.33 13.39 6.47
N GLY A 39 30.45 12.65 6.56
CA GLY A 39 31.19 12.49 7.83
C GLY A 39 30.51 11.59 8.87
N ARG A 40 29.47 10.84 8.49
CA ARG A 40 28.92 9.73 9.28
C ARG A 40 29.21 8.40 8.59
N ASP A 41 29.46 7.38 9.39
CA ASP A 41 29.51 6.01 8.89
C ASP A 41 28.09 5.60 8.47
N PHE A 42 27.94 5.23 7.20
CA PHE A 42 26.69 4.75 6.63
C PHE A 42 26.80 3.24 6.43
N SER A 43 26.08 2.48 7.24
CA SER A 43 25.89 1.05 7.03
C SER A 43 24.51 0.82 6.40
N VAL A 44 24.49 0.19 5.23
CA VAL A 44 23.26 -0.31 4.60
C VAL A 44 23.15 -1.78 4.96
N THR A 45 22.26 -2.08 5.91
CA THR A 45 21.84 -3.47 6.14
C THR A 45 20.72 -3.77 5.15
N ALA A 46 20.98 -4.63 4.17
CA ALA A 46 19.91 -5.27 3.44
C ALA A 46 19.23 -6.25 4.41
N THR A 47 18.15 -5.77 5.01
CA THR A 47 17.35 -6.58 5.90
C THR A 47 16.55 -7.59 5.07
N PRO A 48 16.27 -8.78 5.61
CA PRO A 48 15.34 -9.78 5.06
C PRO A 48 14.07 -9.16 4.44
N ASN A 49 13.51 -8.16 5.13
CA ASN A 49 12.30 -7.43 4.76
C ASN A 49 12.38 -6.78 3.36
N VAL A 50 13.57 -6.41 2.87
CA VAL A 50 13.73 -5.85 1.52
C VAL A 50 13.48 -6.92 0.46
N ILE A 51 14.09 -8.09 0.64
CA ILE A 51 13.97 -9.22 -0.29
C ILE A 51 12.54 -9.74 -0.26
N GLU A 52 11.97 -9.89 0.94
CA GLU A 52 10.57 -10.29 1.13
C GLU A 52 9.61 -9.30 0.49
N GLY A 53 9.85 -8.00 0.64
CA GLY A 53 9.04 -6.94 0.04
C GLY A 53 9.07 -7.01 -1.49
N LEU A 54 10.25 -7.22 -2.08
CA LEU A 54 10.39 -7.41 -3.52
C LEU A 54 9.69 -8.67 -4.02
N LEU A 55 9.84 -9.80 -3.31
CA LEU A 55 9.15 -11.05 -3.64
C LEU A 55 7.64 -10.90 -3.53
N ALA A 56 7.14 -10.30 -2.45
CA ALA A 56 5.72 -10.04 -2.23
C ALA A 56 5.14 -9.15 -3.33
N LEU A 57 5.88 -8.12 -3.75
CA LEU A 57 5.50 -7.27 -4.87
C LEU A 57 5.41 -8.09 -6.17
N LEU A 58 6.47 -8.81 -6.55
CA LEU A 58 6.49 -9.61 -7.78
C LEU A 58 5.39 -10.67 -7.83
N VAL A 59 5.19 -11.39 -6.72
CA VAL A 59 4.12 -12.38 -6.59
C VAL A 59 2.76 -11.70 -6.70
N SER A 60 2.56 -10.55 -6.06
CA SER A 60 1.29 -9.81 -6.13
C SER A 60 0.95 -9.36 -7.55
N PHE A 61 1.95 -8.88 -8.31
CA PHE A 61 1.77 -8.55 -9.73
C PHE A 61 1.42 -9.78 -10.57
N ALA A 62 2.15 -10.90 -10.39
CA ALA A 62 1.91 -12.13 -11.15
C ALA A 62 0.53 -12.73 -10.86
N VAL A 63 0.14 -12.73 -9.59
CA VAL A 63 -1.18 -13.15 -9.09
C VAL A 63 -2.29 -12.33 -9.75
N SER A 64 -2.17 -11.00 -9.68
CA SER A 64 -3.17 -10.08 -10.21
C SER A 64 -3.31 -10.25 -11.72
N ASP A 65 -2.18 -10.34 -12.45
CA ASP A 65 -2.21 -10.59 -13.90
C ASP A 65 -2.87 -11.93 -14.23
N SER A 66 -2.59 -12.98 -13.45
CA SER A 66 -3.21 -14.30 -13.65
C SER A 66 -4.74 -14.28 -13.50
N ILE A 67 -5.28 -13.41 -12.65
CA ILE A 67 -6.72 -13.20 -12.45
C ILE A 67 -7.30 -12.42 -13.63
N ILE A 68 -6.67 -11.29 -13.98
CA ILE A 68 -7.10 -10.41 -15.07
C ILE A 68 -7.13 -11.16 -16.41
N GLN A 69 -6.20 -12.08 -16.64
CA GLN A 69 -6.12 -12.88 -17.87
C GLN A 69 -7.37 -13.72 -18.16
N VAL A 70 -8.13 -14.13 -17.14
CA VAL A 70 -9.35 -14.94 -17.34
C VAL A 70 -10.53 -14.08 -17.76
N HIS A 71 -10.47 -12.77 -17.51
CA HIS A 71 -11.59 -11.87 -17.74
C HIS A 71 -12.00 -11.87 -19.24
N PRO A 72 -13.27 -12.17 -19.58
CA PRO A 72 -13.71 -12.37 -20.97
C PRO A 72 -13.35 -11.22 -21.92
N ARG A 73 -13.45 -9.97 -21.44
CA ARG A 73 -13.10 -8.76 -22.22
C ARG A 73 -11.62 -8.61 -22.54
N LEU A 74 -10.75 -9.28 -21.79
CA LEU A 74 -9.31 -9.12 -21.86
C LEU A 74 -8.62 -10.31 -22.52
N GLN A 75 -9.37 -11.38 -22.81
CA GLN A 75 -8.86 -12.57 -23.52
C GLN A 75 -8.39 -12.25 -24.94
N ALA A 76 -8.98 -11.23 -25.59
CA ALA A 76 -8.62 -10.81 -26.95
C ALA A 76 -7.34 -9.94 -27.00
N LEU A 77 -6.84 -9.46 -25.87
CA LEU A 77 -5.67 -8.59 -25.81
C LEU A 77 -4.38 -9.41 -25.71
N SER A 78 -3.33 -8.96 -26.38
CA SER A 78 -1.99 -9.54 -26.18
C SER A 78 -1.46 -9.26 -24.77
N ALA A 79 -0.50 -10.04 -24.30
CA ALA A 79 0.10 -9.85 -22.97
C ALA A 79 0.69 -8.44 -22.79
N ILE A 80 1.36 -7.93 -23.83
CA ILE A 80 1.96 -6.59 -23.82
C ILE A 80 0.87 -5.51 -23.74
N GLN A 81 -0.21 -5.64 -24.51
CA GLN A 81 -1.32 -4.68 -24.49
C GLN A 81 -2.06 -4.68 -23.15
N ARG A 82 -2.25 -5.85 -22.54
CA ARG A 82 -2.84 -5.95 -21.19
C ARG A 82 -1.96 -5.25 -20.18
N LEU A 83 -0.66 -5.55 -20.16
CA LEU A 83 0.26 -4.92 -19.22
C LEU A 83 0.25 -3.40 -19.40
N GLN A 84 0.40 -2.90 -20.62
CA GLN A 84 0.41 -1.46 -20.87
C GLN A 84 -0.88 -0.76 -20.46
N ARG A 85 -2.04 -1.42 -20.56
CA ARG A 85 -3.34 -0.81 -20.28
C ARG A 85 -3.80 -0.99 -18.84
N PHE A 86 -3.48 -2.11 -18.21
CA PHE A 86 -4.02 -2.51 -16.91
C PHE A 86 -2.95 -2.63 -15.82
N TRP A 87 -1.68 -2.30 -16.09
CA TRP A 87 -0.68 -2.26 -15.02
C TRP A 87 -1.06 -1.41 -13.79
N PRO A 88 -1.81 -0.28 -13.89
CA PRO A 88 -2.22 0.47 -12.71
C PRO A 88 -3.26 -0.27 -11.86
N VAL A 89 -3.90 -1.32 -12.40
CA VAL A 89 -4.83 -2.20 -11.69
C VAL A 89 -4.13 -3.08 -10.67
N TYR A 90 -2.84 -3.32 -10.86
CA TYR A 90 -2.03 -4.14 -9.97
C TYR A 90 -1.50 -3.37 -8.75
N SER A 91 -1.76 -2.06 -8.68
CA SER A 91 -1.12 -1.16 -7.72
C SER A 91 -1.58 -1.37 -6.28
N LEU A 92 -2.90 -1.45 -6.03
CA LEU A 92 -3.42 -1.67 -4.68
C LEU A 92 -3.02 -3.03 -4.07
N PRO A 93 -3.16 -4.18 -4.76
CA PRO A 93 -2.68 -5.45 -4.23
C PRO A 93 -1.16 -5.44 -3.98
N ALA A 94 -0.38 -4.77 -4.83
CA ALA A 94 1.05 -4.64 -4.60
C ALA A 94 1.35 -3.81 -3.35
N ALA A 95 0.60 -2.72 -3.11
CA ALA A 95 0.73 -1.90 -1.91
C ALA A 95 0.36 -2.69 -0.64
N GLU A 96 -0.74 -3.45 -0.67
CA GLU A 96 -1.14 -4.33 0.44
C GLU A 96 -0.07 -5.37 0.75
N ALA A 97 0.50 -6.01 -0.26
CA ALA A 97 1.58 -6.97 -0.09
C ALA A 97 2.81 -6.36 0.60
N LEU A 98 3.21 -5.14 0.20
CA LEU A 98 4.29 -4.41 0.85
C LEU A 98 3.97 -4.05 2.31
N VAL A 99 2.75 -3.59 2.58
CA VAL A 99 2.33 -3.26 3.95
C VAL A 99 2.37 -4.48 4.85
N VAL A 100 1.99 -5.65 4.35
CA VAL A 100 2.04 -6.87 5.16
C VAL A 100 3.47 -7.29 5.46
N VAL A 101 4.39 -7.18 4.51
CA VAL A 101 5.82 -7.43 4.78
C VAL A 101 6.34 -6.47 5.83
N VAL A 102 6.00 -5.18 5.73
CA VAL A 102 6.38 -4.19 6.73
C VAL A 102 5.72 -4.45 8.08
N ALA A 103 4.54 -5.08 8.11
CA ALA A 103 3.85 -5.42 9.34
C ALA A 103 4.51 -6.59 10.11
N GLN A 104 5.44 -7.36 9.54
CA GLN A 104 5.98 -8.52 10.26
C GLN A 104 7.09 -8.14 11.27
N PRO A 105 7.13 -8.76 12.48
CA PRO A 105 6.02 -9.24 13.31
C PRO A 105 5.46 -8.10 14.18
N VAL A 106 4.17 -7.77 14.02
CA VAL A 106 3.51 -6.67 14.76
C VAL A 106 3.54 -6.88 16.28
N SER A 107 3.61 -8.13 16.75
CA SER A 107 3.55 -8.42 18.20
C SER A 107 4.24 -9.71 18.62
N ASP A 108 4.69 -9.71 19.87
CA ASP A 108 5.21 -10.89 20.59
C ASP A 108 4.10 -11.91 20.92
N VAL A 109 2.83 -11.54 20.73
CA VAL A 109 1.66 -12.41 20.93
C VAL A 109 1.31 -13.15 19.62
N PRO A 110 1.56 -14.48 19.52
CA PRO A 110 1.40 -15.22 18.27
C PRO A 110 -0.03 -15.20 17.73
N ALA A 111 -1.03 -15.20 18.62
CA ALA A 111 -2.44 -15.19 18.24
C ALA A 111 -2.85 -13.88 17.56
N LEU A 112 -2.31 -12.74 18.02
CA LEU A 112 -2.60 -11.43 17.43
C LEU A 112 -1.90 -11.29 16.08
N SER A 113 -0.65 -11.73 15.98
CA SER A 113 0.08 -11.79 14.71
C SER A 113 -0.63 -12.68 13.67
N ALA A 114 -1.15 -13.83 14.09
CA ALA A 114 -1.96 -14.70 13.24
C ALA A 114 -3.28 -14.02 12.79
N LEU A 115 -3.98 -13.34 13.71
CA LEU A 115 -5.21 -12.61 13.40
C LEU A 115 -4.95 -11.51 12.36
N VAL A 116 -3.90 -10.70 12.56
CA VAL A 116 -3.50 -9.64 11.61
C VAL A 116 -3.21 -10.24 10.23
N MET A 117 -2.51 -11.37 10.18
CA MET A 117 -2.20 -12.05 8.93
C MET A 117 -3.47 -12.57 8.21
N VAL A 118 -4.41 -13.17 8.95
CA VAL A 118 -5.70 -13.61 8.39
C VAL A 118 -6.50 -12.42 7.84
N VAL A 119 -6.57 -11.32 8.58
CA VAL A 119 -7.26 -10.09 8.15
C VAL A 119 -6.61 -9.53 6.89
N ALA A 120 -5.28 -9.48 6.83
CA ALA A 120 -4.54 -8.99 5.68
C ALA A 120 -4.75 -9.86 4.43
N ILE A 121 -4.72 -11.20 4.58
CA ILE A 121 -5.02 -12.13 3.48
C ILE A 121 -6.47 -11.95 3.00
N GLY A 122 -7.41 -11.80 3.93
CA GLY A 122 -8.83 -11.55 3.61
C GLY A 122 -9.03 -10.24 2.85
N ALA A 123 -8.36 -9.16 3.28
CA ALA A 123 -8.36 -7.87 2.59
C ALA A 123 -7.76 -8.00 1.19
N TYR A 124 -6.63 -8.68 1.05
CA TYR A 124 -5.98 -8.93 -0.24
C TYR A 124 -6.88 -9.71 -1.21
N ILE A 125 -7.52 -10.78 -0.74
CA ILE A 125 -8.48 -11.57 -1.54
C ILE A 125 -9.66 -10.71 -1.96
N LEU A 126 -10.20 -9.90 -1.04
CA LEU A 126 -11.28 -8.97 -1.31
C LEU A 126 -10.88 -7.94 -2.37
N THR A 127 -9.69 -7.37 -2.27
CA THR A 127 -9.13 -6.44 -3.26
C THR A 127 -9.05 -7.09 -4.64
N GLN A 128 -8.54 -8.32 -4.74
CA GLN A 128 -8.49 -9.04 -6.02
C GLN A 128 -9.89 -9.27 -6.62
N PHE A 129 -10.85 -9.63 -5.79
CA PHE A 129 -12.25 -9.81 -6.21
C PHE A 129 -12.86 -8.50 -6.73
N LEU A 130 -12.73 -7.42 -5.95
CA LEU A 130 -13.27 -6.11 -6.29
C LEU A 130 -12.61 -5.53 -7.55
N LEU A 131 -11.31 -5.74 -7.72
CA LEU A 131 -10.60 -5.33 -8.93
C LEU A 131 -11.15 -6.06 -10.15
N TYR A 132 -11.33 -7.38 -10.07
CA TYR A 132 -11.92 -8.17 -11.16
C TYR A 132 -13.31 -7.65 -11.56
N GLU A 133 -14.20 -7.44 -10.59
CA GLU A 133 -15.54 -6.91 -10.84
C GLU A 133 -15.53 -5.47 -11.37
N SER A 134 -14.54 -4.65 -10.95
CA SER A 134 -14.41 -3.28 -11.43
C SER A 134 -13.99 -3.16 -12.90
N LEU A 135 -13.43 -4.23 -13.49
CA LEU A 135 -13.10 -4.28 -14.92
C LEU A 135 -14.35 -4.37 -15.81
N ASP A 136 -15.48 -4.83 -15.25
CA ASP A 136 -16.74 -4.89 -15.96
C ASP A 136 -17.55 -3.59 -15.81
N LEU A 137 -17.32 -2.65 -16.73
CA LEU A 137 -18.06 -1.39 -16.86
C LEU A 137 -19.58 -1.53 -17.09
N SER A 138 -20.08 -2.74 -17.38
CA SER A 138 -21.51 -2.98 -17.59
C SER A 138 -22.26 -3.38 -16.32
N THR A 139 -21.56 -3.57 -15.21
CA THR A 139 -22.18 -3.94 -13.94
C THR A 139 -22.87 -2.72 -13.30
N PRO A 140 -24.14 -2.85 -12.85
CA PRO A 140 -24.87 -1.75 -12.24
C PRO A 140 -24.27 -1.29 -10.88
N HIS A 141 -23.38 -2.10 -10.30
CA HIS A 141 -22.79 -1.88 -8.97
C HIS A 141 -21.33 -1.39 -9.00
N ILE A 142 -20.79 -1.01 -10.15
CA ILE A 142 -19.39 -0.57 -10.29
C ILE A 142 -19.00 0.58 -9.35
N GLY A 143 -19.95 1.46 -9.03
CA GLY A 143 -19.72 2.55 -8.07
C GLY A 143 -19.41 2.05 -6.66
N GLN A 144 -20.07 0.97 -6.22
CA GLN A 144 -19.88 0.38 -4.90
C GLN A 144 -18.52 -0.31 -4.80
N PHE A 145 -18.14 -1.11 -5.80
CA PHE A 145 -16.84 -1.80 -5.78
C PHE A 145 -15.67 -0.84 -5.70
N VAL A 146 -15.72 0.26 -6.46
CA VAL A 146 -14.64 1.24 -6.40
C VAL A 146 -14.67 2.07 -5.14
N PHE A 147 -15.84 2.36 -4.57
CA PHE A 147 -15.90 2.97 -3.25
C PHE A 147 -15.18 2.10 -2.20
N VAL A 148 -15.40 0.78 -2.23
CA VAL A 148 -14.70 -0.15 -1.33
C VAL A 148 -13.20 -0.22 -1.63
N LEU A 149 -12.78 -0.26 -2.90
CA LEU A 149 -11.36 -0.24 -3.27
C LEU A 149 -10.65 1.03 -2.78
N HIS A 150 -11.29 2.20 -2.92
CA HIS A 150 -10.74 3.44 -2.36
C HIS A 150 -10.64 3.37 -0.83
N GLY A 151 -11.68 2.85 -0.17
CA GLY A 151 -11.65 2.60 1.27
C GLY A 151 -10.46 1.72 1.68
N LEU A 152 -10.23 0.61 0.96
CA LEU A 152 -9.10 -0.28 1.18
C LEU A 152 -7.76 0.43 0.92
N ALA A 153 -7.64 1.21 -0.15
CA ALA A 153 -6.44 2.00 -0.42
C ALA A 153 -6.12 2.99 0.71
N TYR A 154 -7.14 3.67 1.27
CA TYR A 154 -6.94 4.56 2.41
C TYR A 154 -6.53 3.81 3.68
N ILE A 155 -7.15 2.65 3.95
CA ILE A 155 -6.79 1.80 5.09
C ILE A 155 -5.35 1.29 4.94
N THR A 156 -4.97 0.82 3.76
CA THR A 156 -3.61 0.36 3.45
C THR A 156 -2.59 1.50 3.61
N GLY A 157 -2.91 2.71 3.16
CA GLY A 157 -2.07 3.89 3.39
C GLY A 157 -1.93 4.25 4.86
N LEU A 158 -3.03 4.24 5.61
CA LEU A 158 -3.02 4.46 7.07
C LEU A 158 -2.12 3.45 7.77
N LEU A 159 -2.27 2.16 7.47
CA LEU A 159 -1.45 1.10 8.05
C LEU A 159 0.03 1.27 7.70
N LEU A 160 0.36 1.55 6.44
CA LEU A 160 1.73 1.81 6.02
C LEU A 160 2.39 2.89 6.88
N PHE A 161 1.78 4.07 6.95
CA PHE A 161 2.41 5.21 7.61
C PHE A 161 2.52 5.02 9.12
N LEU A 162 1.60 4.27 9.74
CA LEU A 162 1.70 3.89 11.15
C LEU A 162 2.79 2.84 11.39
N LEU A 163 2.87 1.81 10.57
CA LEU A 163 3.76 0.65 10.78
C LEU A 163 5.23 0.95 10.47
N VAL A 164 5.51 1.74 9.44
CA VAL A 164 6.91 2.04 9.06
C VAL A 164 7.67 2.74 10.19
N TYR A 165 7.00 3.55 11.02
CA TYR A 165 7.66 4.23 12.13
C TYR A 165 7.65 3.45 13.43
N GLN A 166 6.80 2.43 13.57
CA GLN A 166 6.91 1.48 14.68
C GLN A 166 8.14 0.59 14.51
N ASN A 167 8.41 0.15 13.28
CA ASN A 167 9.62 -0.57 12.94
C ASN A 167 10.79 0.42 12.83
N LYS A 168 11.57 0.55 13.91
CA LYS A 168 12.83 1.33 14.00
C LYS A 168 13.95 0.77 13.08
N GLY A 169 13.61 0.41 11.85
CA GLY A 169 14.55 -0.03 10.82
C GLY A 169 15.41 1.13 10.33
N SER A 170 16.51 0.80 9.67
CA SER A 170 17.41 1.79 9.09
C SER A 170 16.65 2.73 8.15
N HIS A 171 16.82 4.04 8.36
CA HIS A 171 16.12 5.09 7.61
C HIS A 171 16.32 4.99 6.09
N LEU A 172 17.41 4.33 5.66
CA LEU A 172 17.76 4.09 4.26
C LEU A 172 16.83 3.09 3.56
N VAL A 173 16.24 2.16 4.29
CA VAL A 173 15.32 1.15 3.74
C VAL A 173 13.87 1.60 3.89
N ALA A 174 13.51 2.20 5.02
CA ALA A 174 12.15 2.66 5.29
C ALA A 174 11.66 3.71 4.28
N VAL A 175 12.51 4.68 3.94
CA VAL A 175 12.19 5.79 3.02
C VAL A 175 11.82 5.32 1.60
N PRO A 176 12.61 4.48 0.91
CA PRO A 176 12.24 3.99 -0.41
C PRO A 176 10.99 3.10 -0.37
N PHE A 177 10.75 2.34 0.72
CA PHE A 177 9.51 1.59 0.91
C PHE A 177 8.28 2.50 1.03
N ILE A 178 8.39 3.59 1.82
CA ILE A 178 7.33 4.60 1.92
C ILE A 178 7.07 5.22 0.54
N GLY A 179 8.13 5.64 -0.16
CA GLY A 179 8.03 6.23 -1.49
C GLY A 179 7.34 5.29 -2.48
N ALA A 180 7.81 4.04 -2.59
CA ALA A 180 7.27 3.03 -3.51
C ALA A 180 5.80 2.72 -3.20
N THR A 181 5.45 2.51 -1.93
CA THR A 181 4.07 2.21 -1.55
C THR A 181 3.16 3.43 -1.77
N ALA A 182 3.66 4.65 -1.52
CA ALA A 182 2.93 5.88 -1.83
C ALA A 182 2.68 6.03 -3.34
N VAL A 183 3.63 5.65 -4.22
CA VAL A 183 3.38 5.60 -5.67
C VAL A 183 2.24 4.65 -5.99
N LEU A 184 2.25 3.43 -5.44
CA LEU A 184 1.24 2.41 -5.71
C LEU A 184 -0.14 2.85 -5.20
N LEU A 185 -0.23 3.41 -4.00
CA LEU A 185 -1.49 3.94 -3.45
C LEU A 185 -2.00 5.13 -4.26
N ALA A 186 -1.12 6.07 -4.62
CA ALA A 186 -1.46 7.20 -5.48
C ALA A 186 -2.00 6.72 -6.83
N MET A 187 -1.44 5.64 -7.35
CA MET A 187 -1.85 5.07 -8.62
C MET A 187 -3.26 4.53 -8.58
N GLU A 188 -3.64 3.79 -7.54
CA GLU A 188 -5.02 3.34 -7.39
C GLU A 188 -5.98 4.52 -7.30
N LEU A 189 -5.63 5.53 -6.50
CA LEU A 189 -6.50 6.69 -6.24
C LEU A 189 -6.63 7.64 -7.44
N LEU A 190 -5.62 7.71 -8.31
CA LEU A 190 -5.61 8.60 -9.48
C LEU A 190 -5.95 7.87 -10.80
N ARG A 191 -5.94 6.53 -10.86
CA ARG A 191 -6.19 5.76 -12.10
C ARG A 191 -7.53 6.10 -12.77
N ARG A 192 -8.52 6.52 -12.00
CA ARG A 192 -9.89 6.76 -12.49
C ARG A 192 -10.11 8.14 -13.10
N GLU A 193 -9.15 9.03 -12.97
CA GLU A 193 -9.14 10.28 -13.72
C GLU A 193 -8.79 9.95 -15.17
N ASP A 194 -9.43 10.58 -16.16
CA ASP A 194 -9.19 10.38 -17.61
C ASP A 194 -7.79 10.87 -18.04
N VAL A 195 -6.75 10.43 -17.34
CA VAL A 195 -5.36 10.83 -17.48
C VAL A 195 -4.65 9.75 -18.28
N THR A 196 -3.87 10.17 -19.26
CA THR A 196 -3.01 9.24 -20.01
C THR A 196 -2.08 8.46 -19.06
N ASN A 197 -1.73 7.21 -19.41
CA ASN A 197 -0.85 6.38 -18.58
C ASN A 197 0.48 7.07 -18.21
N LEU A 198 1.01 7.91 -19.11
CA LEU A 198 2.21 8.71 -18.84
C LEU A 198 1.94 9.83 -17.83
N GLY A 199 0.78 10.49 -17.93
CA GLY A 199 0.35 11.50 -16.96
C GLY A 199 0.15 10.89 -15.56
N LEU A 200 -0.48 9.72 -15.48
CA LEU A 200 -0.64 8.96 -14.24
C LEU A 200 0.71 8.58 -13.65
N LEU A 201 1.63 8.01 -14.44
CA LEU A 201 2.97 7.64 -13.97
C LEU A 201 3.73 8.85 -13.42
N ARG A 202 3.62 10.01 -14.09
CA ARG A 202 4.27 11.25 -13.65
C ARG A 202 3.69 11.76 -12.34
N SER A 203 2.36 11.86 -12.23
CA SER A 203 1.72 12.37 -11.01
C SER A 203 1.99 11.46 -9.81
N THR A 204 1.85 10.14 -9.98
CA THR A 204 2.13 9.17 -8.91
C THR A 204 3.61 9.17 -8.53
N GLY A 205 4.51 9.33 -9.51
CA GLY A 205 5.95 9.44 -9.28
C GLY A 205 6.32 10.69 -8.47
N ILE A 206 5.68 11.83 -8.75
CA ILE A 206 5.84 13.06 -7.97
C ILE A 206 5.37 12.85 -6.53
N VAL A 207 4.20 12.23 -6.33
CA VAL A 207 3.68 11.90 -4.99
C VAL A 207 4.66 11.00 -4.24
N GLY A 208 5.15 9.94 -4.87
CA GLY A 208 6.11 9.03 -4.24
C GLY A 208 7.43 9.69 -3.84
N LEU A 209 8.00 10.52 -4.73
CA LEU A 209 9.23 11.26 -4.43
C LEU A 209 9.05 12.27 -3.30
N ALA A 210 7.93 13.01 -3.33
CA ALA A 210 7.60 13.95 -2.28
C ALA A 210 7.38 13.25 -0.93
N MET A 211 6.68 12.11 -0.92
CA MET A 211 6.48 11.30 0.29
C MET A 211 7.79 10.72 0.82
N ALA A 212 8.69 10.26 -0.04
CA ALA A 212 10.02 9.81 0.38
C ALA A 212 10.85 10.96 1.00
N GLY A 213 10.82 12.15 0.38
CA GLY A 213 11.48 13.35 0.92
C GLY A 213 10.87 13.79 2.25
N ALA A 214 9.55 13.74 2.38
CA ALA A 214 8.85 14.07 3.60
C ALA A 214 9.15 13.04 4.71
N ALA A 215 9.25 11.75 4.38
CA ALA A 215 9.66 10.71 5.32
C ALA A 215 11.07 10.97 5.85
N LEU A 216 12.04 11.35 5.00
CA LEU A 216 13.37 11.76 5.45
C LEU A 216 13.32 12.93 6.42
N LEU A 217 12.52 13.96 6.10
CA LEU A 217 12.42 15.17 6.93
C LEU A 217 11.75 14.89 8.28
N VAL A 218 10.72 14.06 8.29
CA VAL A 218 10.03 13.65 9.53
C VAL A 218 10.96 12.80 10.40
N THR A 219 11.79 11.96 9.78
CA THR A 219 12.73 11.09 10.48
C THR A 219 13.83 11.85 11.23
N ILE A 220 14.30 12.99 10.70
CA ILE A 220 15.30 13.82 11.39
C ILE A 220 14.71 14.66 12.54
N THR A 221 13.38 14.67 12.70
CA THR A 221 12.70 15.37 13.79
C THR A 221 12.45 14.45 14.98
N ASN A 222 12.55 15.00 16.21
CA ASN A 222 12.25 14.26 17.46
C ASN A 222 10.74 14.14 17.74
N LEU A 223 9.94 13.87 16.71
CA LEU A 223 8.50 13.62 16.86
C LEU A 223 8.25 12.18 17.31
N SER A 224 7.14 11.93 17.99
CA SER A 224 6.73 10.55 18.31
C SER A 224 6.43 9.75 17.04
N ASN A 225 6.70 8.44 17.03
CA ASN A 225 6.44 7.56 15.86
C ASN A 225 5.00 7.71 15.33
N LEU A 226 4.03 7.87 16.24
CA LEU A 226 2.63 8.09 15.90
C LEU A 226 2.43 9.41 15.17
N THR A 227 2.96 10.51 15.72
CA THR A 227 2.89 11.84 15.11
C THR A 227 3.54 11.84 13.73
N GLN A 228 4.67 11.15 13.58
CA GLN A 228 5.37 11.00 12.30
C GLN A 228 4.49 10.32 11.24
N GLY A 229 3.86 9.19 11.60
CA GLY A 229 2.95 8.46 10.71
C GLY A 229 1.71 9.28 10.33
N ILE A 230 1.09 9.97 11.30
CA ILE A 230 -0.07 10.84 11.06
C ILE A 230 0.28 11.98 10.11
N LEU A 231 1.43 12.62 10.31
CA LEU A 231 1.87 13.76 9.50
C LEU A 231 2.10 13.32 8.05
N LEU A 232 2.72 12.16 7.84
CA LEU A 232 2.91 11.59 6.51
C LEU A 232 1.59 11.22 5.84
N LEU A 233 0.67 10.60 6.57
CA LEU A 233 -0.66 10.30 6.05
C LEU A 233 -1.39 11.56 5.62
N TRP A 234 -1.32 12.62 6.44
CA TRP A 234 -1.94 13.90 6.14
C TRP A 234 -1.33 14.55 4.88
N MET A 235 0.00 14.54 4.76
CA MET A 235 0.68 15.06 3.56
C MET A 235 0.35 14.26 2.30
N PHE A 236 0.33 12.92 2.38
CA PHE A 236 -0.06 12.06 1.27
C PHE A 236 -1.46 12.43 0.77
N PHE A 237 -2.41 12.56 1.69
CA PHE A 237 -3.79 12.88 1.37
C PHE A 237 -3.94 14.27 0.75
N LEU A 238 -3.24 15.29 1.28
CA LEU A 238 -3.21 16.63 0.69
C LEU A 238 -2.61 16.61 -0.73
N MET A 239 -1.61 15.78 -1.00
CA MET A 239 -1.07 15.65 -2.36
C MET A 239 -2.09 15.02 -3.31
N ILE A 240 -2.68 13.88 -2.95
CA ILE A 240 -3.70 13.21 -3.77
C ILE A 240 -4.86 14.15 -4.07
N SER A 241 -5.31 14.87 -3.03
CA SER A 241 -6.33 15.92 -3.13
C SER A 241 -5.98 16.98 -4.17
N ASN A 242 -4.77 17.54 -4.12
CA ASN A 242 -4.33 18.58 -5.06
C ASN A 242 -4.31 18.08 -6.51
N PHE A 243 -3.96 16.81 -6.74
CA PHE A 243 -4.01 16.21 -8.07
C PHE A 243 -5.46 16.00 -8.54
N GLN A 244 -6.35 15.58 -7.64
CA GLN A 244 -7.80 15.45 -7.90
C GLN A 244 -8.50 16.80 -8.14
N ASP A 245 -8.01 17.88 -7.55
CA ASP A 245 -8.59 19.24 -7.62
C ASP A 245 -8.26 20.00 -8.92
N GLY A 246 -7.47 19.41 -9.82
CA GLY A 246 -7.38 19.85 -11.22
C GLY A 246 -8.68 19.68 -12.03
N LEU A 247 -9.72 19.09 -11.43
CA LEU A 247 -11.01 18.75 -12.06
C LEU A 247 -12.10 19.84 -11.88
N PRO A 248 -13.12 19.88 -12.76
CA PRO A 248 -14.10 20.97 -12.81
C PRO A 248 -14.84 21.26 -11.48
N LYS A 249 -15.08 22.56 -11.22
CA LYS A 249 -15.61 23.17 -9.97
C LYS A 249 -16.90 22.58 -9.36
N SER A 250 -17.66 21.73 -10.05
CA SER A 250 -18.98 21.25 -9.60
C SER A 250 -18.93 20.16 -8.51
N TRP A 251 -17.76 19.58 -8.24
CA TRP A 251 -17.59 18.46 -7.29
C TRP A 251 -17.05 18.87 -5.91
N ARG A 252 -17.01 20.18 -5.61
CA ARG A 252 -16.33 20.76 -4.44
C ARG A 252 -16.94 20.35 -3.10
N SER A 253 -18.27 20.19 -3.03
CA SER A 253 -18.99 20.01 -1.75
C SER A 253 -18.87 18.59 -1.18
N ARG A 254 -18.88 17.57 -2.05
CA ARG A 254 -18.73 16.17 -1.64
C ARG A 254 -17.29 15.87 -1.20
N ARG A 255 -16.31 16.44 -1.88
CA ARG A 255 -14.89 16.33 -1.52
C ARG A 255 -14.56 17.02 -0.19
N LEU A 256 -15.16 18.19 0.08
CA LEU A 256 -15.03 18.84 1.39
C LEU A 256 -15.52 17.94 2.54
N LEU A 257 -16.59 17.17 2.34
CA LEU A 257 -17.03 16.18 3.32
C LEU A 257 -16.03 15.03 3.50
N GLU A 258 -15.43 14.54 2.41
CA GLU A 258 -14.38 13.50 2.47
C GLU A 258 -13.13 14.02 3.20
N TYR A 259 -12.69 15.27 2.95
CA TYR A 259 -11.58 15.91 3.67
C TYR A 259 -11.86 16.04 5.17
N LEU A 260 -13.08 16.47 5.52
CA LEU A 260 -13.48 16.75 6.90
C LEU A 260 -13.66 15.45 7.68
N CYS A 261 -14.27 14.44 7.06
CA CYS A 261 -14.47 13.12 7.66
C CYS A 261 -13.14 12.39 7.88
N PHE A 262 -12.21 12.45 6.92
CA PHE A 262 -10.90 11.81 7.06
C PHE A 262 -10.00 12.54 8.06
N SER A 263 -9.99 13.87 8.06
CA SER A 263 -9.26 14.66 9.05
C SER A 263 -9.78 14.41 10.47
N LEU A 264 -11.10 14.29 10.64
CA LEU A 264 -11.71 13.88 11.92
C LEU A 264 -11.30 12.47 12.33
N LEU A 265 -11.31 11.50 11.40
CA LEU A 265 -10.88 10.13 11.67
C LEU A 265 -9.43 10.07 12.14
N VAL A 266 -8.52 10.74 11.43
CA VAL A 266 -7.09 10.81 11.79
C VAL A 266 -6.90 11.47 13.14
N LEU A 267 -7.63 12.55 13.43
CA LEU A 267 -7.56 13.25 14.71
C LEU A 267 -8.11 12.39 15.86
N VAL A 268 -9.21 11.67 15.66
CA VAL A 268 -9.76 10.72 16.64
C VAL A 268 -8.78 9.59 16.90
N LEU A 269 -8.17 8.99 15.86
CA LEU A 269 -7.14 7.97 16.00
C LEU A 269 -5.91 8.49 16.77
N ALA A 270 -5.44 9.69 16.44
CA ALA A 270 -4.33 10.34 17.14
C ALA A 270 -4.62 10.48 18.64
N VAL A 271 -5.78 11.04 18.98
CA VAL A 271 -6.21 11.30 20.36
C VAL A 271 -6.45 9.99 21.12
N LEU A 272 -7.04 8.97 20.50
CA LEU A 272 -7.30 7.68 21.16
C LEU A 272 -6.02 6.92 21.50
N ILE A 273 -5.01 6.99 20.62
CA ILE A 273 -3.72 6.32 20.79
C ILE A 273 -2.82 7.10 21.75
N GLU A 274 -2.81 8.44 21.70
CA GLU A 274 -1.99 9.30 22.57
C GLU A 274 -2.51 9.34 24.03
N ASN A 275 -3.83 9.28 24.23
CA ASN A 275 -4.43 9.28 25.57
C ASN A 275 -4.49 7.89 26.26
N GLY A 276 -3.85 6.86 25.71
CA GLY A 276 -3.75 5.53 26.35
C GLY A 276 -5.05 4.73 26.46
N SER A 277 -6.16 5.20 25.86
CA SER A 277 -7.45 4.48 25.86
C SER A 277 -7.44 3.22 24.97
N LEU A 278 -6.57 3.20 23.96
CA LEU A 278 -6.10 2.00 23.31
C LEU A 278 -4.69 1.72 23.82
N HIS A 279 -4.61 1.13 25.02
CA HIS A 279 -3.48 0.26 25.31
C HIS A 279 -3.56 -0.90 24.31
N LEU A 280 -3.00 -0.70 23.12
CA LEU A 280 -2.25 -1.76 22.47
C LEU A 280 -1.04 -2.01 23.37
N THR A 281 -1.29 -2.62 24.54
CA THR A 281 -0.28 -3.40 25.25
C THR A 281 -0.01 -4.61 24.36
N LEU A 282 0.74 -4.36 23.30
CA LEU A 282 1.54 -5.38 22.64
C LEU A 282 2.78 -5.47 23.53
N ALA A 283 2.63 -6.26 24.59
CA ALA A 283 3.72 -6.83 25.35
C ALA A 283 4.07 -8.20 24.76
#